data_AF-A0A3D5WAI0-F1
#
_entry.id   AF-A0A3D5WAI0-F1
#
_cell.length_a   1.000
_cell.length_b   1.000
_cell.length_c   1.000
_cell.angle_alpha   90.00
_cell.angle_beta   90.00
_cell.angle_gamma   90.00
#
_symmetry.space_group_name_H-M   'P 1'
#
loop_
_entity.id
_entity.type
_entity.pdbx_description
1 polymer ?
#
loop_
_entity_poly.entity_id
_entity_poly.type
_entity_poly.pdbx_seq_one_letter_code
_entity_poly.pdbx_strand_id
1 'polypeptide(L)' 'RKTLRNTLKGLCGESVIVEAGLDPGIRPEKVPVEGFARLAALNEKSH' A
#
# COMPACT_ATOMS: atom_id res chain seq x y z
N ARG A 1 8.63 10.82 8.23
CA ARG A 1 8.66 9.34 8.33
C ARG A 1 7.32 8.83 8.89
N LYS A 2 6.33 8.64 8.02
CA LYS A 2 5.04 8.05 8.35
C LYS A 2 5.01 6.60 7.85
N THR A 3 4.11 5.78 8.40
CA THR A 3 3.90 4.40 7.94
C THR A 3 3.16 4.40 6.60
N LEU A 4 3.28 3.30 5.85
CA LEU A 4 2.67 3.13 4.53
C LEU A 4 1.16 3.41 4.57
N ARG A 5 0.46 2.87 5.58
CA ARG A 5 -0.96 3.16 5.83
C ARG A 5 -1.25 4.65 6.01
N ASN A 6 -0.43 5.39 6.74
CA ASN A 6 -0.65 6.82 6.98
C ASN A 6 -0.41 7.66 5.72
N THR A 7 0.57 7.25 4.90
CA THR A 7 0.83 7.89 3.60
C THR A 7 -0.27 7.60 2.60
N LEU A 8 -0.87 6.41 2.64
CA LEU A 8 -1.88 5.94 1.68
C LEU A 8 -3.32 6.10 2.18
N LYS A 9 -3.56 6.64 3.38
CA LYS A 9 -4.88 6.72 4.04
C LYS A 9 -6.01 7.33 3.18
N GLY A 10 -5.68 8.19 2.21
CA GLY A 10 -6.64 8.82 1.30
C GLY A 10 -6.73 8.18 -0.10
N LEU A 11 -5.88 7.19 -0.40
CA LEU A 11 -5.79 6.54 -1.71
C LEU A 11 -6.18 5.06 -1.63
N CYS A 12 -5.69 4.34 -0.62
CA CYS A 12 -5.95 2.91 -0.44
C CYS A 12 -6.09 2.56 1.05
N GLY A 13 -7.04 1.68 1.34
CA GLY A 13 -7.28 1.17 2.69
C GLY A 13 -6.18 0.21 3.17
N GLU A 14 -6.16 -0.06 4.47
CA GLU A 14 -5.28 -1.07 5.06
C GLU A 14 -5.50 -2.46 4.46
N SER A 15 -6.73 -2.78 4.08
CA SER A 15 -7.10 -4.03 3.41
C SER A 15 -6.31 -4.23 2.11
N VAL A 16 -6.27 -3.21 1.25
CA VAL A 16 -5.55 -3.24 -0.05
C VAL A 16 -4.05 -3.42 0.17
N ILE A 17 -3.51 -2.84 1.24
CA ILE A 17 -2.09 -2.97 1.58
C ILE A 17 -1.76 -4.41 1.98
N VAL A 18 -2.58 -5.00 2.85
CA VAL A 18 -2.41 -6.40 3.27
C VAL A 18 -2.61 -7.35 2.09
N GLU A 19 -3.58 -7.07 1.22
CA GLU A 19 -3.85 -7.85 0.01
C GLU A 19 -2.73 -7.75 -1.04
N ALA A 20 -2.02 -6.60 -1.08
CA ALA A 20 -0.80 -6.44 -1.88
C ALA A 20 0.39 -7.26 -1.33
N GLY A 21 0.22 -7.92 -0.17
CA GLY A 21 1.28 -8.63 0.54
C GLY A 21 2.25 -7.68 1.24
N LEU A 22 1.82 -6.45 1.54
CA LEU A 22 2.63 -5.43 2.20
C LEU A 22 2.19 -5.23 3.65
N ASP A 23 3.15 -4.86 4.48
CA ASP A 23 2.87 -4.51 5.87
C ASP A 23 2.42 -3.04 5.95
N PRO A 24 1.20 -2.73 6.45
CA PRO A 24 0.72 -1.36 6.64
C PRO A 24 1.57 -0.52 7.61
N GLY A 25 2.33 -1.16 8.48
CA GLY A 25 3.27 -0.55 9.42
C GLY A 25 4.64 -0.24 8.83
N ILE A 26 4.99 -0.81 7.66
CA ILE A 26 6.29 -0.54 7.03
C ILE A 26 6.39 0.91 6.58
N ARG A 27 7.61 1.42 6.43
CA ARG A 27 7.84 2.75 5.84
C ARG A 27 7.83 2.64 4.32
N PRO A 28 7.28 3.65 3.60
CA PRO A 28 7.29 3.67 2.13
C PRO A 28 8.70 3.51 1.54
N GLU A 29 9.72 4.08 2.19
CA GLU A 29 11.14 3.99 1.79
C GLU A 29 11.73 2.57 1.86
N LYS A 30 11.05 1.64 2.53
CA LYS A 30 11.44 0.22 2.64
C LYS A 30 10.59 -0.69 1.76
N VAL A 31 9.56 -0.15 1.09
CA VAL A 31 8.70 -0.92 0.18
C VAL A 31 9.39 -1.05 -1.17
N PRO A 32 9.55 -2.28 -1.70
CA PRO A 32 10.06 -2.47 -3.05
C PRO A 32 9.06 -1.95 -4.09
N VAL A 33 9.56 -1.57 -5.27
CA VAL A 33 8.73 -1.04 -6.38
C VAL A 33 7.62 -2.02 -6.76
N GLU A 34 7.89 -3.33 -6.74
CA GLU A 34 6.88 -4.37 -6.98
C GLU A 34 5.69 -4.30 -6.00
N GLY A 35 5.93 -3.89 -4.76
CA GLY A 35 4.88 -3.67 -3.77
C GLY A 35 3.94 -2.54 -4.20
N PHE A 36 4.49 -1.43 -4.69
CA PHE A 36 3.70 -0.32 -5.20
C PHE A 36 2.91 -0.69 -6.47
N ALA A 37 3.48 -1.49 -7.36
CA ALA A 37 2.76 -1.98 -8.54
C ALA A 37 1.55 -2.84 -8.17
N ARG A 38 1.70 -3.75 -7.18
CA ARG A 38 0.57 -4.55 -6.66
C ARG A 38 -0.50 -3.70 -5.99
N LEU A 39 -0.09 -2.72 -5.18
CA LEU A 39 -1.02 -1.76 -4.57
C LEU A 39 -1.86 -1.03 -5.62
N ALA A 40 -1.22 -0.52 -6.68
CA ALA A 40 -1.91 0.17 -7.75
C ALA A 40 -2.91 -0.76 -8.46
N ALA A 41 -2.48 -1.98 -8.82
CA ALA A 41 -3.33 -2.96 -9.49
C ALA A 41 -4.55 -3.39 -8.64
N LEU A 42 -4.39 -3.52 -7.32
CA LEU A 42 -5.49 -3.85 -6.40
C LEU A 42 -6.43 -2.67 -6.17
N ASN A 43 -5.90 -1.45 -6.15
CA ASN A 43 -6.69 -0.24 -6.04
C ASN A 43 -7.57 -0.01 -7.28
N GLU A 44 -7.05 -0.27 -8.49
CA GLU A 44 -7.82 -0.20 -9.74
C GLU A 44 -8.96 -1.22 -9.80
N LYS A 45 -8.76 -2.44 -9.27
CA LYS A 45 -9.81 -3.46 -9.23
C LYS A 45 -10.97 -3.14 -8.28
N SER A 46 -10.76 -2.21 -7.35
CA SER A 46 -11.77 -1.81 -6.35
C SER A 46 -12.62 -0.62 -6.80
N HIS A 47 -12.54 -0.24 -8.09
CA HIS A 47 -13.20 0.94 -8.66
C HIS A 47 -14.16 0.60 -9.81
#